data_AF-A0A7S2LC24-F1
#
_entry.id   AF-A0A7S2LC24-F1
#
_cell.length_a   1.000
_cell.length_b   1.000
_cell.length_c   1.000
_cell.angle_alpha   90.00
_cell.angle_beta   90.00
_cell.angle_gamma   90.00
#
_symmetry.space_group_name_H-M   'P 1'
#
loop_
_entity.id
_entity.type
_entity.pdbx_description
1 polymer ?
#
loop_
_entity_poly.entity_id
_entity_poly.type
_entity_poly.pdbx_seq_one_letter_code
_entity_poly.pdbx_strand_id
1 'polypeptide(L)'
;HSIGISQQVVLNETNCGCLRKIVSNKKNYTNLSTEKCNVDLLRCFRYDAISTEEIDQLGSSSHTDWGSLTVVWQDDKGGLQTYCHACEKWTDVAAPERKSASNTIINLFVHVGDFLSLATHGEGMAHLPIWPSPRHRVICPTKQPNKSESSQCRRSLVYFAYPPPNISLA
;
A
#
# COMPACT_ATOMS: atom_id res chain seq x y z
N HIS A 1 4.62 25.63 -2.93
CA HIS A 1 3.60 24.82 -3.63
C HIS A 1 2.78 24.07 -2.60
N SER A 2 1.53 24.46 -2.39
CA SER A 2 0.55 23.66 -1.65
C SER A 2 0.13 22.50 -2.55
N ILE A 3 0.14 21.26 -2.07
CA ILE A 3 -0.16 20.05 -2.86
C ILE A 3 -1.68 19.91 -3.10
N GLY A 4 -2.49 20.91 -2.72
CA GLY A 4 -3.95 20.88 -2.85
C GLY A 4 -4.63 19.83 -1.94
N ILE A 5 -3.88 19.18 -1.06
CA ILE A 5 -4.41 18.24 -0.07
C ILE A 5 -4.88 19.07 1.13
N SER A 6 -6.17 18.97 1.47
CA SER A 6 -6.71 19.58 2.69
C SER A 6 -5.88 19.17 3.90
N GLN A 7 -5.53 20.11 4.78
CA GLN A 7 -4.77 19.82 6.01
C GLN A 7 -5.46 18.76 6.89
N GLN A 8 -6.77 18.58 6.75
CA GLN A 8 -7.54 17.55 7.46
C GLN A 8 -7.30 16.12 6.95
N VAL A 9 -6.74 15.98 5.74
CA VAL A 9 -6.48 14.69 5.06
C VAL A 9 -4.99 14.32 5.11
N VAL A 10 -4.13 15.27 5.47
CA VAL A 10 -2.70 15.03 5.68
C VAL A 10 -2.53 14.07 6.85
N LEU A 11 -1.77 13.00 6.66
CA LEU A 11 -1.31 12.11 7.73
C LEU A 11 -0.50 12.94 8.73
N ASN A 12 -1.17 13.41 9.78
CA ASN A 12 -0.56 14.20 10.83
C ASN A 12 -0.52 13.35 12.09
N GLU A 13 0.48 12.48 12.21
CA GLU A 13 0.72 11.75 13.45
C GLU A 13 1.42 12.67 14.45
N THR A 14 0.66 13.50 15.13
CA THR A 14 1.12 14.09 16.39
C THR A 14 0.83 13.09 17.51
N ASN A 15 1.85 12.32 17.90
CA ASN A 15 1.98 11.61 19.19
C ASN A 15 0.65 10.98 19.68
N CYS A 16 0.28 9.78 19.22
CA CYS A 16 -0.96 9.13 19.63
C CYS A 16 -1.01 8.93 21.16
N GLY A 17 -1.86 9.71 21.85
CA GLY A 17 -2.07 9.62 23.30
C GLY A 17 -2.66 8.28 23.76
N CYS A 18 -3.16 7.49 22.81
CA CYS A 18 -3.73 6.17 22.99
C CYS A 18 -2.76 5.15 23.63
N LEU A 19 -1.51 5.11 23.18
CA LEU A 19 -0.52 4.12 23.63
C LEU A 19 0.10 4.50 24.98
N ARG A 20 0.27 5.81 25.26
CA ARG A 20 0.74 6.29 26.58
C ARG A 20 -0.22 5.93 27.71
N LYS A 21 -1.53 5.98 27.46
CA LYS A 21 -2.56 5.67 28.47
C LYS A 21 -2.59 4.17 28.83
N ILE A 22 -2.24 3.28 27.90
CA ILE A 22 -2.20 1.81 28.13
C ILE A 22 -0.97 1.41 28.96
N VAL A 23 0.19 2.03 28.72
CA VAL A 23 1.44 1.67 29.42
C VAL A 23 1.49 2.26 30.83
N SER A 24 0.86 3.41 31.09
CA SER A 24 1.04 4.15 32.34
C SER A 24 -0.05 3.96 33.41
N ASN A 25 -1.24 3.41 33.12
CA ASN A 25 -2.33 3.38 34.11
C ASN A 25 -2.99 2.01 34.30
N LYS A 26 -2.54 1.30 35.34
CA LYS A 26 -3.24 0.13 35.91
C LYS A 26 -4.40 0.50 36.85
N LYS A 27 -4.73 1.78 37.06
CA LYS A 27 -5.82 2.19 37.98
C LYS A 27 -6.56 3.42 37.47
N ASN A 28 -7.89 3.37 37.57
CA ASN A 28 -8.90 4.41 37.35
C ASN A 28 -9.42 4.57 35.91
N TYR A 29 -10.34 3.66 35.55
CA TYR A 29 -11.25 3.75 34.42
C TYR A 29 -12.50 4.55 34.80
N THR A 30 -12.45 5.88 34.79
CA THR A 30 -13.67 6.69 34.61
C THR A 30 -13.29 7.94 33.83
N ASN A 31 -13.87 8.08 32.63
CA ASN A 31 -13.72 9.21 31.70
C ASN A 31 -12.39 9.31 30.94
N LEU A 32 -11.99 8.23 30.26
CA LEU A 32 -11.03 8.33 29.16
C LEU A 32 -11.82 8.75 27.91
N SER A 33 -11.69 10.01 27.47
CA SER A 33 -12.06 10.35 26.09
C SER A 33 -11.29 9.39 25.18
N THR A 34 -12.02 8.56 24.44
CA THR A 34 -11.48 7.65 23.44
C THR A 34 -11.04 8.48 22.25
N GLU A 35 -9.87 9.13 22.38
CA GLU A 35 -9.14 9.64 21.22
C GLU A 35 -8.91 8.47 20.28
N LYS A 36 -9.74 8.39 19.24
CA LYS A 36 -9.68 7.30 18.26
C LYS A 36 -8.43 7.51 17.42
N CYS A 37 -7.57 6.51 17.42
CA CYS A 37 -6.32 6.49 16.66
C CYS A 37 -6.61 6.19 15.20
N ASN A 38 -5.71 6.60 14.32
CA ASN A 38 -5.66 6.06 12.98
C ASN A 38 -5.42 4.55 13.07
N VAL A 39 -6.05 3.79 12.17
CA VAL A 39 -5.90 2.34 12.11
C VAL A 39 -5.15 2.01 10.85
N ASP A 40 -3.82 1.91 10.95
CA ASP A 40 -3.00 1.49 9.83
C ASP A 40 -2.74 -0.02 9.89
N LEU A 41 -2.47 -0.62 8.74
CA LEU A 41 -2.28 -2.06 8.63
C LEU A 41 -0.99 -2.39 7.90
N LEU A 42 -0.12 -3.18 8.52
CA LEU A 42 1.02 -3.80 7.85
C LEU A 42 0.67 -5.25 7.50
N ARG A 43 0.68 -5.60 6.21
CA ARG A 43 0.53 -6.98 5.75
C ARG A 43 1.85 -7.50 5.19
N CYS A 44 2.20 -8.72 5.57
CA CYS A 44 3.28 -9.48 4.96
C CYS A 44 2.66 -10.52 4.02
N PHE A 45 3.04 -10.48 2.76
CA PHE A 45 2.60 -11.44 1.76
C PHE A 45 3.76 -12.34 1.33
N ARG A 46 3.44 -13.62 1.17
CA ARG A 46 4.28 -14.61 0.52
C ARG A 46 3.48 -15.24 -0.62
N TYR A 47 4.01 -15.16 -1.82
CA TYR A 47 3.47 -15.81 -3.01
C TYR A 47 4.40 -16.96 -3.37
N ASP A 48 3.91 -18.19 -3.26
CA ASP A 48 4.68 -19.36 -3.66
C ASP A 48 4.75 -19.44 -5.19
N ALA A 49 5.83 -20.04 -5.68
CA ALA A 49 6.02 -20.20 -7.11
C ALA A 49 5.09 -21.30 -7.64
N ILE A 50 4.42 -21.02 -8.76
CA ILE A 50 3.44 -21.91 -9.39
C ILE A 50 3.97 -22.49 -10.70
N SER A 51 3.35 -23.58 -11.17
CA SER A 51 3.74 -24.17 -12.45
C SER A 51 3.33 -23.26 -13.62
N THR A 52 4.08 -23.29 -14.73
CA THR A 52 3.76 -22.49 -15.93
C THR A 52 2.49 -22.95 -16.65
N GLU A 53 1.99 -24.14 -16.32
CA GLU A 53 0.79 -24.74 -16.91
C GLU A 53 -0.51 -24.27 -16.23
N GLU A 54 -0.40 -23.59 -15.09
CA GLU A 54 -1.54 -23.01 -14.40
C GLU A 54 -2.10 -21.80 -15.18
N ILE A 55 -3.40 -21.88 -15.51
CA ILE A 55 -4.14 -20.90 -16.32
C ILE A 55 -4.31 -19.57 -15.57
N ASP A 56 -4.33 -19.60 -14.24
CA ASP A 56 -4.48 -18.41 -13.40
C ASP A 56 -3.24 -18.18 -12.55
N GLN A 57 -2.39 -17.26 -13.02
CA GLN A 57 -1.13 -16.92 -12.36
C GLN A 57 -1.26 -15.74 -11.39
N LEU A 58 -2.46 -15.43 -10.93
CA LEU A 58 -2.70 -14.28 -10.05
C LEU A 58 -2.40 -14.62 -8.59
N GLY A 59 -1.44 -13.90 -8.01
CA GLY A 59 -1.24 -13.86 -6.56
C GLY A 59 -2.21 -12.92 -5.87
N SER A 60 -2.63 -11.87 -6.57
CA SER A 60 -3.70 -10.98 -6.14
C SER A 60 -4.49 -10.54 -7.36
N SER A 61 -5.82 -10.66 -7.28
CA SER A 61 -6.72 -10.21 -8.33
C SER A 61 -6.63 -8.70 -8.52
N SER A 62 -7.18 -8.22 -9.62
CA SER A 62 -7.11 -6.80 -9.93
C SER A 62 -8.04 -5.96 -9.05
N HIS A 63 -7.50 -4.95 -8.36
CA HIS A 63 -8.24 -4.07 -7.46
C HIS A 63 -7.59 -2.68 -7.33
N THR A 64 -8.28 -1.78 -6.62
CA THR A 64 -7.73 -0.54 -6.06
C THR A 64 -7.68 -0.67 -4.54
N ASP A 65 -6.85 0.14 -3.88
CA ASP A 65 -6.80 0.18 -2.42
C ASP A 65 -7.75 1.24 -1.89
N TRP A 66 -8.61 0.87 -0.94
CA TRP A 66 -9.62 1.78 -0.41
C TRP A 66 -9.04 2.95 0.42
N GLY A 67 -7.89 2.75 1.06
CA GLY A 67 -7.33 3.66 2.06
C GLY A 67 -6.83 5.00 1.51
N SER A 68 -6.02 5.70 2.30
CA SER A 68 -5.42 6.98 1.90
C SER A 68 -4.15 6.76 1.06
N LEU A 69 -3.23 5.94 1.56
CA LEU A 69 -1.92 5.73 0.96
C LEU A 69 -1.49 4.28 1.17
N THR A 70 -0.88 3.68 0.16
CA THR A 70 -0.26 2.37 0.26
C THR A 70 1.23 2.49 -0.01
N VAL A 71 2.04 1.91 0.88
CA VAL A 71 3.49 1.81 0.74
C VAL A 71 3.86 0.34 0.63
N VAL A 72 4.45 -0.03 -0.51
CA VAL A 72 4.83 -1.40 -0.85
C VAL A 72 6.35 -1.50 -0.91
N TRP A 73 6.89 -2.41 -0.10
CA TRP A 73 8.19 -3.00 -0.35
C TRP A 73 7.99 -4.35 -1.05
N GLN A 74 8.78 -4.63 -2.08
CA GLN A 74 8.83 -5.92 -2.75
C GLN A 74 10.28 -6.40 -2.89
N ASP A 75 10.45 -7.71 -2.89
CA ASP A 75 11.75 -8.33 -3.18
C ASP A 75 12.13 -8.22 -4.67
N ASP A 76 13.23 -8.88 -5.03
CA ASP A 76 13.80 -8.89 -6.38
C ASP A 76 13.02 -9.76 -7.38
N LYS A 77 11.88 -10.35 -7.00
CA LYS A 77 11.09 -11.22 -7.88
C LYS A 77 10.15 -10.46 -8.81
N GLY A 78 9.77 -9.23 -8.47
CA GLY A 78 8.80 -8.45 -9.24
C GLY A 78 7.40 -9.06 -9.19
N GLY A 79 6.56 -8.81 -10.20
CA GLY A 79 5.20 -9.36 -10.29
C GLY A 79 4.08 -8.42 -9.85
N LEU A 80 4.39 -7.29 -9.20
CA LEU A 80 3.43 -6.20 -9.03
C LEU A 80 3.20 -5.52 -10.38
N GLN A 81 1.94 -5.35 -10.76
CA GLN A 81 1.55 -4.69 -12.00
C GLN A 81 0.52 -3.59 -11.76
N THR A 82 0.64 -2.48 -12.48
CA THR A 82 -0.37 -1.41 -12.53
C THR A 82 -1.04 -1.36 -13.89
N TYR A 83 -2.30 -0.98 -13.93
CA TYR A 83 -3.07 -0.85 -15.16
C TYR A 83 -3.03 0.59 -15.66
N CYS A 84 -2.55 0.78 -16.89
CA CYS A 84 -2.61 2.05 -17.57
C CYS A 84 -3.89 2.13 -18.41
N HIS A 85 -4.87 2.92 -17.97
CA HIS A 85 -6.13 3.09 -18.70
C HIS A 85 -5.95 3.70 -20.09
N ALA A 86 -5.04 4.68 -20.24
CA ALA A 86 -4.79 5.33 -21.53
C ALA A 86 -4.20 4.38 -22.59
N CYS A 87 -3.44 3.38 -22.14
CA CYS A 87 -2.79 2.39 -23.01
C CYS A 87 -3.49 1.02 -22.99
N GLU A 88 -4.59 0.89 -22.22
CA GLU A 88 -5.33 -0.34 -21.95
C GLU A 88 -4.45 -1.56 -21.58
N LYS A 89 -3.34 -1.34 -20.88
CA LYS A 89 -2.33 -2.37 -20.63
C LYS A 89 -1.86 -2.45 -19.18
N TRP A 90 -1.51 -3.67 -18.78
CA TRP A 90 -0.77 -3.94 -17.54
C TRP A 90 0.71 -3.63 -17.74
N THR A 91 1.33 -2.96 -16.77
CA THR A 91 2.75 -2.63 -16.76
C THR A 91 3.38 -3.13 -15.47
N ASP A 92 4.54 -3.77 -15.56
CA ASP A 92 5.29 -4.22 -14.39
C ASP A 92 5.87 -3.04 -13.62
N VAL A 93 5.72 -3.08 -12.29
CA VAL A 93 6.47 -2.20 -11.39
C VAL A 93 7.87 -2.79 -11.22
N ALA A 94 8.88 -1.97 -11.51
CA ALA A 94 10.28 -2.39 -11.47
C ALA A 94 10.64 -3.02 -10.10
N ALA A 95 11.17 -4.23 -10.14
CA ALA A 95 11.74 -4.89 -8.98
C ALA A 95 13.15 -4.36 -8.70
N PRO A 96 13.60 -4.31 -7.43
CA PRO A 96 14.99 -4.02 -7.11
C PRO A 96 15.92 -5.04 -7.78
N GLU A 97 17.00 -4.56 -8.41
CA GLU A 97 18.09 -5.43 -8.83
C GLU A 97 18.82 -6.00 -7.61
N ARG A 98 19.26 -7.26 -7.69
CA ARG A 98 20.18 -7.84 -6.69
C ARG A 98 21.54 -7.14 -6.79
N LYS A 99 21.75 -6.07 -6.03
CA LYS A 99 23.06 -5.40 -5.95
C LYS A 99 23.93 -6.02 -4.84
N SER A 100 25.23 -6.10 -5.13
CA SER A 100 26.26 -6.61 -4.23
C SER A 100 26.53 -5.60 -3.10
N ALA A 101 26.08 -5.94 -1.89
CA ALA A 101 26.45 -5.57 -0.50
C ALA A 101 27.06 -4.19 -0.12
N SER A 102 27.37 -3.26 -1.02
CA SER A 102 28.11 -2.03 -0.68
C SER A 102 27.24 -0.80 -0.46
N ASN A 103 25.94 -0.85 -0.77
CA ASN A 103 24.99 0.19 -0.38
C ASN A 103 23.55 -0.35 -0.41
N THR A 104 22.89 -0.43 0.75
CA THR A 104 21.52 -0.94 0.86
C THR A 104 20.52 0.14 0.44
N ILE A 105 20.24 0.22 -0.86
CA ILE A 105 19.14 1.06 -1.38
C ILE A 105 17.83 0.27 -1.23
N ILE A 106 16.86 0.85 -0.54
CA ILE A 106 15.51 0.29 -0.41
C ILE A 106 14.61 1.02 -1.40
N ASN A 107 14.01 0.27 -2.34
CA ASN A 107 12.98 0.81 -3.23
C ASN A 107 11.61 0.57 -2.64
N LEU A 108 10.82 1.63 -2.53
CA LEU A 108 9.43 1.57 -2.11
C LEU A 108 8.55 2.03 -3.26
N PHE A 109 7.50 1.27 -3.55
CA PHE A 109 6.44 1.70 -4.43
C PHE A 109 5.34 2.32 -3.58
N VAL A 110 4.97 3.56 -3.88
CA VAL A 110 3.97 4.31 -3.12
C VAL A 110 2.87 4.73 -4.07
N HIS A 111 1.63 4.48 -3.69
CA HIS A 111 0.48 4.97 -4.45
C HIS A 111 -0.66 5.41 -3.55
N VAL A 112 -1.53 6.25 -4.11
CA VAL A 112 -2.73 6.73 -3.44
C VAL A 112 -3.82 5.66 -3.47
N GLY A 113 -4.63 5.63 -2.42
CA GLY A 113 -5.86 4.85 -2.41
C GLY A 113 -7.09 5.69 -2.76
N ASP A 114 -8.23 5.04 -2.82
CA ASP A 114 -9.50 5.60 -3.27
C ASP A 114 -9.93 6.79 -2.40
N PHE A 115 -9.73 6.71 -1.08
CA PHE A 115 -10.09 7.80 -0.18
C PHE A 115 -9.31 9.09 -0.50
N LEU A 116 -7.99 9.00 -0.67
CA LEU A 116 -7.17 10.18 -1.01
C LEU A 116 -7.43 10.65 -2.44
N SER A 117 -7.69 9.73 -3.36
CA SER A 117 -8.11 10.07 -4.72
C SER A 117 -9.38 10.92 -4.70
N LEU A 118 -10.39 10.51 -3.94
CA LEU A 118 -11.63 11.29 -3.79
C LEU A 118 -11.39 12.63 -3.06
N ALA A 119 -10.50 12.66 -2.06
CA ALA A 119 -10.20 13.89 -1.32
C ALA A 119 -9.43 14.95 -2.13
N THR A 120 -8.85 14.58 -3.28
CA THR A 120 -8.03 15.47 -4.11
C THR A 120 -8.75 15.87 -5.39
N HIS A 121 -9.69 16.81 -5.29
CA HIS A 121 -10.35 17.40 -6.45
C HIS A 121 -9.56 18.58 -7.01
N GLY A 122 -9.43 18.65 -8.34
CA GLY A 122 -8.80 19.78 -9.03
C GLY A 122 -9.69 21.02 -9.02
N GLU A 123 -9.14 22.17 -8.64
CA GLU A 123 -9.78 23.45 -8.91
C GLU A 123 -9.74 23.70 -10.43
N GLY A 124 -10.92 23.75 -11.07
CA GLY A 124 -11.07 24.38 -12.38
C GLY A 124 -11.21 23.49 -13.61
N MET A 125 -11.16 22.15 -13.52
CA MET A 125 -11.64 21.27 -14.61
C MET A 125 -12.26 19.96 -14.09
N ALA A 126 -13.56 19.82 -14.37
CA ALA A 126 -14.39 18.61 -14.45
C ALA A 126 -13.92 17.36 -13.67
N HIS A 127 -14.57 17.09 -12.53
CA HIS A 127 -14.89 15.78 -11.93
C HIS A 127 -13.78 14.72 -11.73
N LEU A 128 -12.52 14.96 -12.10
CA LEU A 128 -11.45 13.98 -12.01
C LEU A 128 -10.51 14.27 -10.83
N PRO A 129 -10.01 13.22 -10.15
CA PRO A 129 -9.08 13.38 -9.06
C PRO A 129 -7.70 13.84 -9.57
N ILE A 130 -7.02 14.71 -8.82
CA ILE A 130 -5.64 15.13 -9.10
C ILE A 130 -4.70 13.92 -8.97
N TRP A 131 -4.97 13.06 -7.98
CA TRP A 131 -4.18 11.86 -7.70
C TRP A 131 -5.06 10.62 -7.84
N PRO A 132 -5.14 10.00 -9.02
CA PRO A 132 -5.99 8.83 -9.23
C PRO A 132 -5.43 7.59 -8.49
N SER A 133 -6.32 6.85 -7.83
CA SER A 133 -6.02 5.53 -7.26
C SER A 133 -5.74 4.52 -8.39
N PRO A 134 -4.54 3.93 -8.47
CA PRO A 134 -4.20 3.04 -9.57
C PRO A 134 -4.78 1.65 -9.33
N ARG A 135 -5.45 1.12 -10.36
CA ARG A 135 -5.80 -0.29 -10.42
C ARG A 135 -4.51 -1.12 -10.55
N HIS A 136 -4.32 -2.09 -9.67
CA HIS A 136 -3.13 -2.92 -9.61
C HIS A 136 -3.49 -4.40 -9.40
N ARG A 137 -2.52 -5.29 -9.61
CA ARG A 137 -2.62 -6.74 -9.38
C ARG A 137 -1.24 -7.33 -9.08
N VAL A 138 -1.21 -8.59 -8.66
CA VAL A 138 0.06 -9.32 -8.45
C VAL A 138 0.05 -10.63 -9.23
N ILE A 139 1.12 -10.88 -9.97
CA ILE A 139 1.41 -12.16 -10.64
C ILE A 139 2.26 -13.02 -9.72
N CYS A 140 1.91 -14.30 -9.58
CA CYS A 140 2.71 -15.29 -8.87
C CYS A 140 4.03 -15.56 -9.62
N PRO A 141 5.14 -15.80 -8.90
CA PRO A 141 6.36 -16.24 -9.54
C PRO A 141 6.17 -17.64 -10.16
N THR A 142 6.92 -17.94 -11.22
CA THR A 142 6.88 -19.25 -11.89
C THR A 142 8.00 -20.17 -11.40
N LYS A 143 7.70 -21.46 -11.27
CA LYS A 143 8.67 -22.49 -10.89
C LYS A 143 9.71 -22.68 -12.01
N GLN A 144 10.97 -22.70 -11.62
CA GLN A 144 12.13 -23.05 -12.41
C GLN A 144 12.65 -24.41 -11.93
N PRO A 145 12.88 -25.37 -12.83
CA PRO A 145 13.20 -26.77 -12.47
C PRO A 145 14.50 -26.92 -11.66
N ASN A 146 15.43 -25.96 -11.77
CA ASN A 146 16.76 -26.05 -11.16
C ASN A 146 16.91 -25.21 -9.87
N LYS A 147 15.82 -24.75 -9.26
CA LYS A 147 15.86 -23.92 -8.05
C LYS A 147 15.01 -24.52 -6.93
N SER A 148 15.39 -24.27 -5.68
CA SER A 148 14.60 -24.67 -4.51
C SER A 148 13.32 -23.83 -4.42
N GLU A 149 12.23 -24.38 -3.92
CA GLU A 149 10.95 -23.66 -3.80
C GLU A 149 11.08 -22.38 -2.94
N SER A 150 11.84 -22.43 -1.85
CA SER A 150 12.04 -21.27 -0.96
C SER A 150 12.76 -20.10 -1.64
N SER A 151 13.62 -20.37 -2.63
CA SER A 151 14.36 -19.35 -3.38
C SER A 151 13.54 -18.68 -4.49
N GLN A 152 12.33 -19.20 -4.74
CA GLN A 152 11.47 -18.82 -5.85
C GLN A 152 10.19 -18.13 -5.39
N CYS A 153 9.84 -18.24 -4.10
CA CYS A 153 8.76 -17.45 -3.53
C CYS A 153 9.07 -15.94 -3.62
N ARG A 154 8.02 -15.17 -3.86
CA ARG A 154 8.02 -13.71 -3.82
C ARG A 154 7.50 -13.26 -2.46
N ARG A 155 8.06 -12.19 -1.92
CA ARG A 155 7.60 -11.55 -0.69
C ARG A 155 7.36 -10.06 -0.90
N SER A 156 6.37 -9.54 -0.18
CA SER A 156 6.13 -8.11 -0.09
C SER A 156 5.64 -7.72 1.30
N LEU A 157 6.01 -6.52 1.72
CA LEU A 157 5.49 -5.86 2.91
C LEU A 157 4.67 -4.67 2.43
N VAL A 158 3.41 -4.61 2.83
CA VAL A 158 2.48 -3.57 2.40
C VAL A 158 1.92 -2.88 3.62
N TYR A 159 2.23 -1.60 3.74
CA TYR A 159 1.66 -0.72 4.74
C TYR A 159 0.49 0.06 4.11
N PHE A 160 -0.69 -0.11 4.68
CA PHE A 160 -1.90 0.60 4.32
C PHE A 160 -2.16 1.68 5.36
N ALA A 161 -2.08 2.94 4.95
CA ALA A 161 -2.52 4.07 5.74
C ALA A 161 -3.99 4.33 5.47
N TYR A 162 -4.80 4.33 6.52
CA TYR A 162 -6.24 4.56 6.40
C TYR A 162 -6.60 5.99 6.87
N PRO A 163 -7.73 6.53 6.38
CA PRO A 163 -8.21 7.82 6.85
C PRO A 163 -8.49 7.80 8.36
N PRO A 164 -8.27 8.93 9.05
CA PRO A 164 -8.67 9.07 10.43
C PRO A 164 -10.14 8.73 10.66
N PRO A 165 -10.47 8.11 11.79
CA PRO A 165 -11.84 7.73 12.11
C PRO A 165 -12.76 8.96 12.17
N ASN A 166 -13.98 8.79 11.69
CA ASN A 166 -15.03 9.82 11.61
C ASN A 166 -14.78 10.97 10.61
N ILE A 167 -13.81 10.84 9.70
CA ILE A 167 -13.74 11.73 8.54
C ILE A 167 -14.72 11.23 7.47
N SER A 168 -15.54 12.13 6.94
CA SER A 168 -16.36 11.92 5.75
C SER A 168 -15.89 12.88 4.67
N LEU A 169 -15.77 12.38 3.44
CA LEU A 169 -15.67 13.22 2.26
C LEU A 169 -17.11 13.67 1.94
N ALA A 170 -17.34 14.97 1.90
CA ALA A 170 -18.66 15.59 1.67
C ALA A 170 -18.75 16.11 0.24
#